data_AF-A0A842VY94-F1
#
_entry.id   AF-A0A842VY94-F1
#
_cell.length_a   1.000
_cell.length_b   1.000
_cell.length_c   1.000
_cell.angle_alpha   90.00
_cell.angle_beta   90.00
_cell.angle_gamma   90.00
#
_symmetry.space_group_name_H-M   'P 1'
#
loop_
_entity.id
_entity.type
_entity.pdbx_description
1 polymer ?
#
loop_
_entity_poly.entity_id
_entity_poly.type
_entity_poly.pdbx_seq_one_letter_code
_entity_poly.pdbx_strand_id
1 'polypeptide(L)'
;MTVIDEFSEMILKIKNSYEIPPIKDIFLPRYYPNGQPKHAEFMAMRLEGGTVGLSFILNDEIDEDQYNEIPTESLSGKDAMELINKAQGGKGIDKMLGLAAINAICQEIMKKADISLDFTTDSLGLINVESND
;
A
#
# COMPACT_ATOMS: atom_id res chain seq x y z
N MET A 1 -5.48 11.49 15.33
CA MET A 1 -4.87 11.79 14.02
C MET A 1 -3.85 10.71 13.77
N THR A 2 -4.08 9.88 12.76
CA THR A 2 -3.22 8.76 12.36
C THR A 2 -2.50 9.10 11.05
N VAL A 3 -1.47 8.32 10.70
CA VAL A 3 -0.78 8.45 9.40
C VAL A 3 -1.76 8.31 8.23
N ILE A 4 -2.73 7.41 8.33
CA ILE A 4 -3.74 7.22 7.27
C ILE A 4 -4.62 8.46 7.12
N ASP A 5 -4.98 9.11 8.22
CA ASP A 5 -5.77 10.36 8.17
C ASP A 5 -5.00 11.47 7.45
N GLU A 6 -3.72 11.63 7.78
CA GLU A 6 -2.85 12.65 7.16
C GLU A 6 -2.68 12.39 5.66
N PHE A 7 -2.37 11.16 5.26
CA PHE A 7 -2.23 10.81 3.84
C PHE A 7 -3.55 10.95 3.08
N SER A 8 -4.69 10.60 3.67
CA SER A 8 -6.00 10.80 3.06
C SER A 8 -6.23 12.28 2.73
N GLU A 9 -5.96 13.19 3.67
CA GLU A 9 -6.08 14.63 3.44
C GLU A 9 -5.11 15.14 2.36
N MET A 10 -3.87 14.65 2.34
CA MET A 10 -2.88 15.05 1.33
C MET A 10 -3.31 14.58 -0.08
N ILE A 11 -3.76 13.33 -0.21
CA ILE A 11 -4.20 12.78 -1.50
C ILE A 11 -5.46 13.51 -1.99
N LEU A 12 -6.42 13.82 -1.11
CA LEU A 12 -7.61 14.62 -1.47
C LEU A 12 -7.24 15.98 -2.05
N LYS A 13 -6.23 16.66 -1.48
CA LYS A 13 -5.75 17.94 -2.01
C LYS A 13 -5.11 17.78 -3.39
N ILE A 14 -4.32 16.73 -3.59
CA ILE A 14 -3.59 16.47 -4.84
C ILE A 14 -4.51 15.97 -5.96
N LYS A 15 -5.62 15.29 -5.65
CA LYS A 15 -6.59 14.79 -6.63
C LYS A 15 -7.22 15.90 -7.49
N ASN A 16 -7.18 17.16 -7.04
CA ASN A 16 -7.59 18.32 -7.84
C ASN A 16 -6.63 18.62 -9.00
N SER A 17 -5.39 18.14 -8.93
CA SER A 17 -4.33 18.39 -9.93
C SER A 17 -3.93 17.13 -10.71
N TYR A 18 -4.18 15.94 -10.14
CA TYR A 18 -3.82 14.67 -10.74
C TYR A 18 -5.00 13.71 -10.71
N GLU A 19 -5.34 13.16 -11.87
CA GLU A 19 -6.25 12.03 -11.95
C GLU A 19 -5.61 10.79 -11.33
N ILE A 20 -6.33 10.08 -10.47
CA ILE A 20 -5.87 8.81 -9.91
C ILE A 20 -6.52 7.68 -10.70
N PRO A 21 -5.76 6.84 -11.39
CA PRO A 21 -6.32 5.71 -12.13
C PRO A 21 -7.01 4.73 -11.18
N PRO A 22 -8.04 4.00 -11.65
CA PRO A 22 -8.71 3.00 -10.83
C PRO A 22 -7.78 1.81 -10.53
N ILE A 23 -8.21 0.98 -9.57
CA ILE A 23 -7.51 -0.27 -9.23
C ILE A 23 -7.57 -1.21 -10.44
N LYS A 24 -6.42 -1.75 -10.85
CA LYS A 24 -6.32 -2.77 -11.89
C LYS A 24 -6.50 -4.17 -11.31
N ASP A 25 -5.75 -4.49 -10.26
CA ASP A 25 -5.82 -5.78 -9.57
C ASP A 25 -5.10 -5.74 -8.23
N ILE A 26 -5.37 -6.76 -7.43
CA ILE A 26 -4.82 -6.95 -6.10
C ILE A 26 -4.28 -8.37 -6.01
N PHE A 27 -3.00 -8.48 -5.65
CA PHE A 27 -2.37 -9.73 -5.28
C PHE A 27 -2.42 -9.91 -3.77
N LEU A 28 -3.01 -11.01 -3.33
CA LEU A 28 -2.97 -11.48 -1.95
C LEU A 28 -2.22 -12.82 -1.94
N PRO A 29 -1.12 -12.94 -1.17
CA PRO A 29 -0.56 -14.25 -0.91
C PRO A 29 -1.51 -15.10 -0.05
N ARG A 30 -1.21 -16.38 0.09
CA ARG A 30 -1.95 -17.25 1.02
C ARG A 30 -1.82 -16.71 2.45
N TYR A 31 -2.89 -16.79 3.24
CA TYR A 31 -2.83 -16.51 4.68
C TYR A 31 -2.18 -17.66 5.45
N TYR A 32 -1.30 -17.34 6.40
CA TYR A 32 -0.66 -18.29 7.30
C TYR A 32 -0.90 -17.87 8.74
N PRO A 33 -1.77 -18.55 9.52
CA PRO A 33 -2.18 -18.11 10.85
C PRO A 33 -1.05 -17.95 11.87
N ASN A 34 0.05 -18.71 11.71
CA ASN A 34 1.21 -18.67 12.59
C ASN A 34 2.27 -17.63 12.15
N GLY A 35 1.87 -16.65 11.34
CA GLY A 35 2.74 -15.65 10.75
C GLY A 35 3.06 -15.94 9.29
N GLN A 36 3.12 -14.87 8.50
CA GLN A 36 3.51 -14.95 7.09
C GLN A 36 4.98 -15.35 6.94
N PRO A 37 5.34 -16.29 6.04
CA PRO A 37 6.74 -16.52 5.70
C PRO A 37 7.29 -15.32 4.90
N LYS A 38 8.60 -15.08 4.96
CA LYS A 38 9.28 -13.91 4.33
C LYS A 38 8.91 -13.58 2.88
N HIS A 39 8.51 -14.58 2.10
CA HIS A 39 8.13 -14.42 0.69
C HIS A 39 6.63 -14.13 0.48
N ALA A 40 5.86 -14.00 1.56
CA ALA A 40 4.41 -13.81 1.58
C ALA A 40 3.97 -12.77 2.63
N GLU A 41 4.89 -11.95 3.15
CA GLU A 41 4.58 -10.93 4.16
C GLU A 41 3.80 -9.73 3.60
N PHE A 42 3.78 -9.58 2.28
CA PHE A 42 3.21 -8.42 1.60
C PHE A 42 2.09 -8.80 0.66
N MET A 43 1.06 -7.96 0.65
CA MET A 43 0.13 -7.87 -0.46
C MET A 43 0.54 -6.74 -1.40
N ALA A 44 0.05 -6.79 -2.64
CA ALA A 44 0.28 -5.74 -3.64
C ALA A 44 -1.03 -5.28 -4.29
N MET A 45 -1.21 -3.97 -4.41
CA MET A 45 -2.29 -3.36 -5.18
C MET A 45 -1.70 -2.64 -6.37
N ARG A 46 -2.25 -2.84 -7.56
CA ARG A 46 -1.81 -2.15 -8.77
C ARG A 46 -2.93 -1.28 -9.31
N LEU A 47 -2.58 -0.05 -9.70
CA LEU A 47 -3.49 0.85 -10.41
C LEU A 47 -3.38 0.65 -11.93
N GLU A 48 -4.42 1.06 -12.65
CA GLU A 48 -4.31 1.24 -14.10
C GLU A 48 -3.17 2.24 -14.39
N GLY A 49 -2.29 1.92 -15.34
CA GLY A 49 -1.03 2.67 -15.52
C GLY A 49 0.19 2.04 -14.83
N GLY A 50 -0.01 1.00 -14.01
CA GLY A 50 1.02 0.05 -13.63
C GLY A 50 1.82 0.37 -12.37
N THR A 51 1.44 1.42 -11.64
CA THR A 51 1.99 1.70 -10.30
C THR A 51 1.44 0.74 -9.26
N VAL A 52 2.25 0.42 -8.27
CA VAL A 52 2.04 -0.63 -7.28
C VAL A 52 2.27 -0.09 -5.88
N GLY A 53 1.33 -0.36 -4.99
CA GLY A 53 1.46 -0.15 -3.57
C GLY A 53 1.54 -1.46 -2.82
N LEU A 54 2.48 -1.55 -1.88
CA LEU A 54 2.67 -2.71 -1.02
C LEU A 54 2.14 -2.44 0.38
N SER A 55 1.68 -3.47 1.07
CA SER A 55 1.30 -3.40 2.48
C SER A 55 1.58 -4.73 3.17
N PHE A 56 2.03 -4.66 4.42
CA PHE A 56 2.26 -5.85 5.23
C PHE A 56 0.93 -6.49 5.66
N ILE A 57 0.95 -7.82 5.73
CA ILE A 57 -0.14 -8.60 6.30
C ILE A 57 0.18 -8.81 7.78
N LEU A 58 -0.48 -8.04 8.64
CA LEU A 58 -0.31 -8.12 10.09
C LEU A 58 -1.27 -9.15 10.68
N ASN A 59 -0.77 -10.36 10.93
CA ASN A 59 -1.55 -11.49 11.41
C ASN A 59 -2.35 -11.23 12.70
N ASP A 60 -1.81 -10.43 13.61
CA ASP A 60 -2.44 -10.08 14.89
C ASP A 60 -3.64 -9.13 14.73
N GLU A 61 -3.73 -8.41 13.61
CA GLU A 61 -4.82 -7.50 13.28
C GLU A 61 -5.82 -8.11 12.27
N ILE A 62 -5.53 -9.26 11.67
CA ILE A 62 -6.29 -9.83 10.54
C ILE A 62 -6.88 -11.20 10.87
N ASP A 63 -8.20 -11.30 10.74
CA ASP A 63 -8.94 -12.56 10.80
C ASP A 63 -8.78 -13.38 9.49
N GLU A 64 -8.57 -14.69 9.63
CA GLU A 64 -8.32 -15.59 8.48
C GLU A 64 -9.53 -15.70 7.55
N ASP A 65 -10.75 -15.82 8.10
CA ASP A 65 -11.96 -15.97 7.29
C ASP A 65 -12.20 -14.69 6.50
N GLN A 66 -12.10 -13.53 7.16
CA GLN A 66 -12.21 -12.24 6.47
C GLN A 66 -11.14 -12.06 5.39
N TYR A 67 -9.91 -12.54 5.62
CA TYR A 67 -8.83 -12.43 4.64
C TYR A 67 -9.11 -13.27 3.39
N ASN A 68 -9.58 -14.50 3.58
CA ASN A 68 -9.90 -15.41 2.48
C ASN A 68 -11.14 -14.98 1.70
N GLU A 69 -12.02 -14.19 2.32
CA GLU A 69 -13.23 -13.64 1.70
C GLU A 69 -13.01 -12.30 0.97
N ILE A 70 -11.78 -11.73 0.98
CA ILE A 70 -11.52 -10.46 0.30
C ILE A 70 -11.86 -10.61 -1.20
N PRO A 71 -12.84 -9.83 -1.72
CA PRO A 71 -13.34 -10.02 -3.07
C PRO A 71 -12.47 -9.23 -4.06
N THR A 72 -11.22 -9.66 -4.25
CA THR A 72 -10.19 -8.97 -5.05
C THR A 72 -10.65 -8.64 -6.46
N GLU A 73 -11.34 -9.56 -7.13
CA GLU A 73 -11.90 -9.33 -8.47
C GLU A 73 -12.91 -8.18 -8.49
N SER A 74 -13.73 -8.06 -7.43
CA SER A 74 -14.72 -6.98 -7.32
C SER A 74 -14.11 -5.61 -7.04
N LEU A 75 -12.82 -5.56 -6.68
CA LEU A 75 -12.10 -4.32 -6.42
C LEU A 75 -11.47 -3.74 -7.70
N SER A 76 -11.32 -4.54 -8.75
CA SER A 76 -10.90 -4.07 -10.07
C SER A 76 -11.88 -3.01 -10.61
N GLY A 77 -11.34 -1.93 -11.16
CA GLY A 77 -12.08 -0.78 -11.69
C GLY A 77 -12.58 0.21 -10.64
N LYS A 78 -12.40 -0.06 -9.33
CA LYS A 78 -12.84 0.85 -8.26
C LYS A 78 -11.82 1.96 -7.97
N ASP A 79 -12.31 3.04 -7.35
CA ASP A 79 -11.47 4.13 -6.85
C ASP A 79 -10.72 3.67 -5.59
N ALA A 80 -9.39 3.74 -5.61
CA ALA A 80 -8.54 3.39 -4.49
C ALA A 80 -8.79 4.28 -3.25
N MET A 81 -9.33 5.48 -3.42
CA MET A 81 -9.75 6.35 -2.30
C MET A 81 -10.85 5.73 -1.45
N GLU A 82 -11.71 4.86 -2.01
CA GLU A 82 -12.72 4.16 -1.22
C GLU A 82 -12.07 3.28 -0.14
N LEU A 83 -10.93 2.67 -0.44
CA LEU A 83 -10.18 1.83 0.50
C LEU A 83 -9.46 2.68 1.54
N ILE A 84 -8.92 3.84 1.16
CA ILE A 84 -8.31 4.79 2.09
C ILE A 84 -9.34 5.30 3.10
N ASN A 85 -10.53 5.67 2.63
CA ASN A 85 -11.61 6.15 3.50
C ASN A 85 -12.06 5.08 4.50
N LYS A 86 -12.17 3.81 4.07
CA LYS A 86 -12.49 2.70 4.98
C LYS A 86 -11.39 2.47 6.02
N ALA A 87 -10.14 2.70 5.66
CA ALA A 87 -9.02 2.56 6.56
C ALA A 87 -8.97 3.63 7.66
N GLN A 88 -9.64 4.77 7.48
CA GLN A 88 -9.76 5.81 8.51
C GLN A 88 -10.62 5.29 9.68
N GLY A 89 -9.96 4.98 10.80
CA GLY A 89 -10.60 4.33 11.95
C GLY A 89 -10.87 2.83 11.76
N GLY A 90 -10.56 2.28 10.59
CA GLY A 90 -10.57 0.85 10.30
C GLY A 90 -9.40 0.10 10.93
N LYS A 91 -9.47 -1.23 10.93
CA LYS A 91 -8.43 -2.13 11.48
C LYS A 91 -8.18 -3.29 10.53
N GLY A 92 -7.09 -4.02 10.73
CA GLY A 92 -6.81 -5.25 10.00
C GLY A 92 -6.82 -5.07 8.50
N ILE A 93 -7.77 -5.71 7.82
CA ILE A 93 -7.91 -5.70 6.36
C ILE A 93 -8.13 -4.30 5.80
N ASP A 94 -8.97 -3.48 6.43
CA ASP A 94 -9.22 -2.12 5.94
C ASP A 94 -7.93 -1.29 5.95
N LYS A 95 -7.18 -1.39 7.04
CA LYS A 95 -5.88 -0.72 7.20
C LYS A 95 -4.85 -1.25 6.21
N MET A 96 -4.78 -2.57 6.02
CA MET A 96 -3.89 -3.22 5.06
C MET A 96 -4.16 -2.72 3.63
N LEU A 97 -5.42 -2.75 3.18
CA LEU A 97 -5.82 -2.32 1.85
C LEU A 97 -5.66 -0.81 1.67
N GLY A 98 -5.99 0.00 2.68
CA GLY A 98 -5.81 1.45 2.65
C GLY A 98 -4.35 1.86 2.53
N LEU A 99 -3.44 1.20 3.25
CA LEU A 99 -1.99 1.46 3.14
C LEU A 99 -1.46 1.09 1.75
N ALA A 100 -1.92 -0.02 1.18
CA ALA A 100 -1.57 -0.39 -0.19
C ALA A 100 -2.08 0.65 -1.20
N ALA A 101 -3.31 1.14 -1.03
CA ALA A 101 -3.87 2.20 -1.87
C ALA A 101 -3.06 3.50 -1.76
N ILE A 102 -2.73 3.95 -0.53
CA ILE A 102 -1.88 5.13 -0.31
C ILE A 102 -0.55 4.97 -1.05
N ASN A 103 0.13 3.83 -0.87
CA ASN A 103 1.43 3.59 -1.49
C ASN A 103 1.36 3.56 -3.02
N ALA A 104 0.29 2.99 -3.60
CA ALA A 104 0.10 2.96 -5.05
C ALA A 104 -0.14 4.37 -5.61
N ILE A 105 -0.97 5.17 -4.92
CA ILE A 105 -1.27 6.56 -5.31
C ILE A 105 -0.03 7.44 -5.19
N CYS A 106 0.76 7.30 -4.12
CA CYS A 106 2.02 8.01 -3.96
C CYS A 106 2.97 7.72 -5.13
N GLN A 107 3.10 6.44 -5.52
CA GLN A 107 3.93 6.08 -6.67
C GLN A 107 3.40 6.67 -7.98
N GLU A 108 2.07 6.67 -8.19
CA GLU A 108 1.45 7.31 -9.35
C GLU A 108 1.71 8.81 -9.42
N ILE A 109 1.57 9.51 -8.29
CA ILE A 109 1.85 10.95 -8.22
C ILE A 109 3.33 11.22 -8.49
N MET A 110 4.26 10.47 -7.89
CA MET A 110 5.69 10.62 -8.15
C MET A 110 6.03 10.41 -9.63
N LYS A 111 5.43 9.38 -10.25
CA LYS A 111 5.58 9.10 -11.69
C LYS A 111 5.04 10.25 -12.56
N LYS A 112 3.89 10.82 -12.23
CA LYS A 112 3.30 11.95 -12.98
C LYS A 112 4.04 13.26 -12.77
N ALA A 113 4.63 13.46 -11.59
CA ALA A 113 5.41 14.64 -11.25
C ALA A 113 6.87 14.57 -11.74
N ASP A 114 7.24 13.52 -12.50
CA ASP A 114 8.61 13.26 -12.95
C ASP A 114 9.65 13.25 -11.81
N ILE A 115 9.22 12.78 -10.64
CA ILE A 115 10.08 12.61 -9.47
C ILE A 115 10.81 11.28 -9.66
N SER A 116 12.05 11.35 -10.12
CA SER A 116 12.92 10.18 -10.14
C SER A 116 13.24 9.75 -8.71
N LEU A 117 12.94 8.51 -8.38
CA LEU A 117 13.53 7.87 -7.20
C LEU A 117 15.03 7.71 -7.48
N ASP A 118 15.87 8.32 -6.65
CA ASP A 118 17.31 8.05 -6.71
C ASP A 118 17.51 6.56 -6.37
N PHE A 119 18.12 5.81 -7.28
CA PHE A 119 18.50 4.43 -7.05
C PHE A 119 19.71 4.43 -6.13
N THR A 120 19.48 4.74 -4.86
CA THR A 120 20.38 4.60 -3.71
C THR A 120 21.86 4.60 -4.10
N THR A 121 22.38 5.75 -4.51
CA THR A 121 23.84 5.87 -4.67
C THR A 121 24.54 5.71 -3.30
N ASP A 122 23.78 5.87 -2.20
CA ASP A 122 24.24 5.69 -0.83
C ASP A 122 23.08 5.32 0.14
N SER A 123 22.60 4.07 0.10
CA SER A 123 21.49 3.62 0.98
C SER A 123 21.85 3.60 2.48
N LEU A 124 23.15 3.74 2.81
CA LEU A 124 23.67 3.79 4.17
C LEU A 124 24.12 5.21 4.57
N GLY A 125 24.16 6.17 3.65
CA GLY A 125 24.73 7.48 3.95
C GLY A 125 26.20 7.39 4.38
N LEU A 126 26.57 8.25 5.33
CA LEU A 126 27.88 8.25 6.01
C LEU A 126 28.04 7.15 7.09
N ILE A 127 27.15 6.16 7.15
CA ILE A 127 27.23 5.10 8.16
C ILE A 127 28.40 4.17 7.81
N ASN A 128 29.48 4.30 8.59
CA ASN A 128 30.61 3.39 8.53
C ASN A 128 30.28 2.15 9.38
N VAL A 129 29.79 1.10 8.73
CA VAL A 129 29.56 -0.20 9.41
C VAL A 129 30.93 -0.80 9.73
N GLU A 130 31.29 -0.88 11.00
CA GLU A 130 32.52 -1.55 11.41
C GLU A 130 32.31 -3.07 11.41
N SER A 131 33.41 -3.83 11.31
CA SER A 131 33.38 -5.27 11.07
C SER A 131 32.77 -6.13 12.19
N ASN A 132 32.19 -5.52 13.24
CA ASN A 132 31.61 -6.17 14.41
C ASN A 132 30.19 -5.67 14.79
N ASP A 133 29.50 -4.92 13.91
CA ASP A 133 28.05 -4.64 14.06
C ASP A 133 27.17 -5.86 13.71
#